data_AF-A0A2N3JT28-F1
#
_entry.id   AF-A0A2N3JT28-F1
#
_cell.length_a   1.000
_cell.length_b   1.000
_cell.length_c   1.000
_cell.angle_alpha   90.00
_cell.angle_beta   90.00
_cell.angle_gamma   90.00
#
_symmetry.space_group_name_H-M   'P 1'
#
loop_
_entity.id
_entity.type
_entity.pdbx_description
1 polymer ?
#
loop_
_entity_poly.entity_id
_entity_poly.type
_entity_poly.pdbx_seq_one_letter_code
_entity_poly.pdbx_strand_id
1 'polypeptide(L)'
;MWVPDNAPGRWRWACARSHERLKQAAAAMPPDMAAQPFLDALTDLVQAQADTAGFVVLRRWAEILERHFPPQLPDPEHTTE
;
A
#
# COMPACT_ATOMS: atom_id res chain seq x y z
N MET A 1 37.23 1.35 -10.60
CA MET A 1 36.50 2.64 -10.60
C MET A 1 35.04 2.33 -10.29
N TRP A 2 34.62 2.54 -9.04
CA TRP A 2 33.24 2.33 -8.60
C TRP A 2 32.47 3.62 -8.93
N VAL A 3 31.53 3.57 -9.85
CA VAL A 3 30.62 4.69 -10.12
C VAL A 3 29.43 4.52 -9.19
N PRO A 4 29.21 5.41 -8.20
CA PRO A 4 27.98 5.34 -7.43
C PRO A 4 26.81 5.63 -8.38
N ASP A 5 26.03 4.60 -8.69
CA ASP A 5 24.77 4.69 -9.43
C ASP A 5 23.73 5.36 -8.52
N ASN A 6 23.89 6.67 -8.32
CA ASN A 6 22.97 7.50 -7.54
C ASN A 6 22.44 8.62 -8.42
N ALA A 7 21.98 8.27 -9.61
CA ALA A 7 21.24 9.18 -10.47
C ALA A 7 19.83 9.35 -9.89
N PRO A 8 19.42 10.56 -9.45
CA PRO A 8 18.12 10.80 -8.80
C PRO A 8 16.90 10.42 -9.67
N GLY A 9 17.10 10.22 -10.98
CA GLY A 9 16.08 9.73 -11.90
C GLY A 9 15.87 8.22 -11.86
N ARG A 10 16.90 7.41 -11.61
CA ARG A 10 16.84 5.94 -11.77
C ARG A 10 15.90 5.29 -10.74
N TRP A 11 15.94 5.78 -9.50
CA TRP A 11 15.03 5.35 -8.42
C TRP A 11 13.57 5.69 -8.71
N ARG A 12 13.30 6.86 -9.31
CA ARG A 12 11.94 7.26 -9.70
C ARG A 12 11.36 6.33 -10.76
N TRP A 13 12.14 5.97 -11.78
CA TRP A 13 11.71 5.01 -12.81
C TRP A 13 11.55 3.58 -12.28
N ALA A 14 12.42 3.15 -11.36
CA ALA A 14 12.32 1.85 -10.71
C ALA A 14 11.04 1.74 -9.84
N CYS A 15 10.72 2.77 -9.05
CA CYS A 15 9.47 2.83 -8.28
C CYS A 15 8.23 2.79 -9.19
N ALA A 16 8.21 3.59 -10.26
CA ALA A 16 7.08 3.61 -11.20
C ALA A 16 6.88 2.23 -11.87
N ARG A 17 7.96 1.57 -12.29
CA ARG A 17 7.86 0.25 -12.93
C ARG A 17 7.40 -0.85 -11.96
N SER A 18 7.89 -0.83 -10.72
CA SER A 18 7.46 -1.78 -9.69
C SER A 18 5.99 -1.56 -9.31
N HIS A 19 5.53 -0.30 -9.28
CA HIS A 19 4.14 0.05 -9.03
C HIS A 19 3.20 -0.51 -10.11
N GLU A 20 3.53 -0.33 -11.39
CA GLU A 20 2.72 -0.88 -12.48
C GLU A 20 2.67 -2.42 -12.45
N ARG A 21 3.78 -3.08 -12.09
CA ARG A 21 3.79 -4.55 -11.93
C ARG A 21 2.89 -5.01 -10.77
N LEU A 22 2.85 -4.25 -9.68
CA LEU A 22 1.96 -4.54 -8.56
C LEU A 22 0.50 -4.41 -8.95
N LYS A 23 0.13 -3.33 -9.64
CA LYS A 23 -1.24 -3.11 -10.16
C LYS A 23 -1.68 -4.23 -11.10
N GLN A 24 -0.80 -4.66 -12.01
CA GLN A 24 -1.08 -5.77 -12.91
C GLN A 24 -1.27 -7.09 -12.17
N ALA A 25 -0.44 -7.37 -11.15
CA ALA A 25 -0.58 -8.56 -10.33
C ALA A 25 -1.87 -8.55 -9.50
N ALA A 26 -2.26 -7.39 -8.95
CA ALA A 26 -3.52 -7.22 -8.24
C ALA A 26 -4.72 -7.39 -9.18
N ALA A 27 -4.69 -6.82 -10.38
CA ALA A 27 -5.75 -6.95 -11.37
C ALA A 27 -5.91 -8.39 -11.92
N ALA A 28 -4.85 -9.20 -11.85
CA ALA A 28 -4.89 -10.61 -12.23
C ALA A 28 -5.44 -11.52 -11.12
N MET A 29 -5.64 -10.99 -9.90
CA MET A 29 -6.25 -11.76 -8.81
C MET A 29 -7.77 -11.87 -8.98
N PRO A 30 -8.38 -12.99 -8.59
CA PRO A 30 -9.83 -13.11 -8.51
C PRO A 30 -10.40 -12.04 -7.55
N PRO A 31 -11.45 -11.30 -7.94
CA PRO A 31 -11.98 -10.18 -7.16
C PRO A 31 -12.66 -10.57 -5.84
N ASP A 32 -12.92 -11.87 -5.64
CA ASP A 32 -13.63 -12.41 -4.47
C ASP A 32 -12.68 -13.09 -3.47
N MET A 33 -11.40 -12.68 -3.46
CA MET A 33 -10.42 -13.20 -2.53
C MET A 33 -10.50 -12.43 -1.20
N ALA A 34 -10.48 -13.15 -0.07
CA ALA A 34 -10.40 -12.55 1.26
C ALA A 34 -9.18 -11.61 1.46
N ALA A 35 -8.20 -11.66 0.55
CA ALA A 35 -7.03 -10.80 0.53
C ALA A 35 -7.26 -9.44 -0.18
N GLN A 36 -8.41 -9.20 -0.80
CA GLN A 36 -8.69 -7.97 -1.57
C GLN A 36 -8.42 -6.68 -0.78
N PRO A 37 -8.86 -6.54 0.49
CA PRO A 37 -8.56 -5.33 1.28
C PRO A 37 -7.06 -5.10 1.50
N PHE A 38 -6.28 -6.17 1.55
CA PHE A 38 -4.83 -6.07 1.68
C PHE A 38 -4.15 -5.61 0.38
N LEU A 39 -4.63 -6.09 -0.77
CA LEU A 39 -4.14 -5.66 -2.08
C LEU A 39 -4.46 -4.17 -2.33
N ASP A 40 -5.65 -3.73 -1.92
CA ASP A 40 -6.07 -2.33 -2.03
C ASP A 40 -5.21 -1.43 -1.12
N ALA A 41 -4.99 -1.82 0.14
CA ALA A 41 -4.12 -1.10 1.07
C ALA A 41 -2.65 -1.02 0.59
N LEU A 42 -2.12 -2.10 0.03
CA LEU A 42 -0.77 -2.13 -0.52
C LEU A 42 -0.63 -1.23 -1.74
N THR A 43 -1.66 -1.18 -2.60
CA THR A 43 -1.70 -0.29 -3.77
C THR A 43 -1.73 1.18 -3.34
N ASP A 44 -2.57 1.53 -2.36
CA ASP A 44 -2.64 2.88 -1.79
C ASP A 44 -1.31 3.32 -1.14
N LEU A 45 -0.63 2.40 -0.44
CA LEU A 45 0.68 2.66 0.15
C LEU A 45 1.73 2.97 -0.93
N VAL A 46 1.80 2.15 -1.98
CA VAL A 46 2.77 2.33 -3.06
C VAL A 46 2.50 3.63 -3.83
N GLN A 47 1.22 4.00 -4.03
CA GLN A 47 0.85 5.29 -4.60
C GLN A 47 1.32 6.45 -3.71
N ALA A 48 1.09 6.38 -2.39
CA ALA A 48 1.53 7.41 -1.45
C ALA A 48 3.07 7.57 -1.41
N GLN A 49 3.83 6.48 -1.57
CA GLN A 49 5.29 6.52 -1.69
C GLN A 49 5.75 7.21 -2.97
N ALA A 50 5.04 6.97 -4.09
CA ALA A 50 5.34 7.61 -5.36
C ALA A 50 5.11 9.12 -5.31
N ASP A 51 4.02 9.57 -4.69
CA ASP A 51 3.64 10.99 -4.59
C ASP A 51 4.56 11.77 -3.65
N THR A 52 5.08 11.12 -2.60
CA THR A 52 5.99 11.75 -1.62
C THR A 52 7.47 11.65 -2.03
N ALA A 53 7.76 10.98 -3.16
CA ALA A 53 9.12 10.65 -3.61
C ALA A 53 9.98 9.93 -2.55
N GLY A 54 9.37 9.05 -1.74
CA GLY A 54 10.09 8.37 -0.66
C GLY A 54 9.21 7.71 0.39
N PHE A 55 9.56 7.89 1.66
CA PHE A 55 8.90 7.24 2.80
C PHE A 55 7.52 7.84 3.07
N VAL A 56 6.56 6.96 3.38
CA VAL A 56 5.23 7.35 3.86
C VAL A 56 5.30 7.56 5.37
N VAL A 57 4.86 8.74 5.82
CA VAL A 57 4.80 9.08 7.24
C VAL A 57 3.79 8.20 7.98
N LEU A 58 4.07 7.87 9.25
CA LEU A 58 3.26 6.96 10.07
C LEU A 58 1.77 7.33 10.09
N ARG A 59 1.45 8.63 10.16
CA ARG A 59 0.07 9.11 10.13
C ARG A 59 -0.65 8.70 8.84
N ARG A 60 0.01 8.88 7.69
CA ARG A 60 -0.56 8.53 6.39
C ARG A 60 -0.70 7.02 6.22
N TRP A 61 0.21 6.25 6.80
CA TRP A 61 0.07 4.80 6.85
C TRP A 61 -1.13 4.36 7.70
N ALA A 62 -1.33 4.95 8.87
CA ALA A 62 -2.49 4.66 9.72
C ALA A 62 -3.82 4.99 9.00
N GLU A 63 -3.90 6.13 8.31
CA GLU A 63 -5.08 6.51 7.50
C GLU A 63 -5.40 5.46 6.40
N ILE A 64 -4.39 4.88 5.76
CA ILE A 64 -4.56 3.84 4.74
C ILE A 64 -5.09 2.56 5.41
N LEU A 65 -4.52 2.16 6.54
CA LEU A 65 -4.97 0.97 7.27
C LEU A 65 -6.41 1.10 7.75
N GLU A 66 -6.80 2.23 8.35
CA GLU A 66 -8.16 2.44 8.86
C GLU A 66 -9.23 2.39 7.75
N ARG A 67 -8.88 2.82 6.54
CA ARG A 67 -9.79 2.78 5.39
C ARG A 67 -10.09 1.34 4.93
N HIS A 68 -9.07 0.48 4.92
CA HIS A 68 -9.16 -0.88 4.38
C HIS A 68 -9.42 -1.94 5.46
N PHE A 69 -9.07 -1.62 6.71
CA PHE A 69 -9.22 -2.45 7.90
C PHE A 69 -9.82 -1.60 9.02
N PRO A 70 -11.11 -1.22 8.91
CA PRO A 70 -11.74 -0.40 9.93
C PRO A 70 -11.69 -1.12 11.29
N PRO A 71 -11.44 -0.40 12.39
CA PRO A 71 -11.45 -0.99 13.71
C PRO A 71 -12.82 -1.62 13.96
N GLN A 72 -12.83 -2.89 14.34
CA GLN A 72 -14.04 -3.55 14.81
C GLN A 72 -14.39 -2.90 16.15
N LEU A 73 -15.46 -2.08 16.15
CA LEU A 73 -16.03 -1.62 17.39
C LEU A 73 -16.53 -2.85 18.14
N PRO A 74 -16.25 -2.98 19.46
CA PRO A 74 -16.87 -4.03 20.25
C PRO A 74 -18.38 -3.90 20.08
N ASP A 75 -19.00 -4.98 19.63
CA ASP A 75 -20.43 -5.02 19.39
C ASP A 75 -21.14 -4.87 20.74
N PRO A 76 -21.97 -3.82 20.94
CA PRO A 76 -22.60 -3.56 22.23
C PRO A 76 -23.56 -4.69 22.66
N GLU A 77 -23.95 -5.57 21.74
CA GLU A 77 -24.86 -6.69 22.02
C GLU A 77 -24.14 -7.96 22.53
N HIS A 78 -22.80 -7.95 22.59
CA HIS A 78 -21.99 -9.04 23.16
C HIS A 78 -21.55 -8.77 24.60
N THR A 79 -22.39 -8.11 25.41
CA THR A 79 -22.28 -8.19 26.86
C THR A 79 -22.90 -9.52 27.29
N THR A 80 -22.07 -10.57 27.30
CA THR A 80 -22.43 -11.89 27.81
C THR A 80 -22.87 -11.78 29.27
N GLU A 81 -24.05 -12.35 29.54
CA GLU A 81 -24.62 -12.61 30.87
C GLU A 81 -23.70 -13.50 31.74
#